data_AF-A0A127SI26-F1
#
_entry.id   AF-A0A127SI26-F1
#
_cell.length_a   1.000
_cell.length_b   1.000
_cell.length_c   1.000
_cell.angle_alpha   90.00
_cell.angle_beta   90.00
_cell.angle_gamma   90.00
#
_symmetry.space_group_name_H-M   'P 1'
#
loop_
_entity.id
_entity.type
_entity.pdbx_description
1 polymer ?
#
loop_
_entity_poly.entity_id
_entity_poly.type
_entity_poly.pdbx_seq_one_letter_code
_entity_poly.pdbx_strand_id
1 'polypeptide(L)'
;RSIRVDMDDAVYMTKKEKFHAVVEEVKEAHAVNQPVLVGTITIETSELISKMLRREGIPHQVLNAKFHELEAEIVAHAGEAGAVTIATNMAGRG
;
A
#
# COMPACT_ATOMS: atom_id res chain seq x y z
N ARG A 1 -2.22 3.60 26.03
CA ARG A 1 -1.05 4.19 25.31
C ARG A 1 -0.83 3.31 24.09
N SER A 2 -0.60 3.88 22.91
CA SER A 2 -0.37 3.08 21.69
C SER A 2 0.93 2.27 21.83
N ILE A 3 0.91 1.01 21.41
CA ILE A 3 2.10 0.14 21.28
C ILE A 3 2.66 0.13 19.85
N ARG A 4 2.06 0.92 18.94
CA ARG A 4 2.50 1.02 17.56
C ARG A 4 3.90 1.65 17.49
N VAL A 5 4.76 1.06 16.67
CA VAL A 5 6.08 1.62 16.36
C VAL A 5 5.92 2.54 15.15
N ASP A 6 6.10 3.84 15.36
CA ASP A 6 6.15 4.84 14.30
C ASP A 6 7.63 5.06 13.95
N MET A 7 8.02 4.72 12.72
CA MET A 7 9.39 4.89 12.22
C MET A 7 9.61 6.30 11.66
N ASP A 8 10.87 6.75 11.62
CA ASP A 8 11.25 8.01 10.99
C ASP A 8 11.09 7.99 9.47
N ASP A 9 10.96 9.16 8.86
CA ASP A 9 10.82 9.29 7.40
C ASP A 9 12.08 8.83 6.64
N ALA A 10 11.89 8.01 5.61
CA ALA A 10 12.94 7.66 4.66
C ALA A 10 12.96 8.63 3.46
N VAL A 11 14.07 9.35 3.28
CA VAL A 11 14.23 10.37 2.21
C VAL A 11 15.15 9.85 1.11
N TYR A 12 14.69 9.97 -0.14
CA TYR A 12 15.42 9.50 -1.33
C TYR A 12 15.69 10.63 -2.30
N MET A 13 16.81 10.55 -3.03
CA MET A 13 17.24 11.57 -3.98
C MET A 13 16.31 11.68 -5.19
N THR A 14 15.81 10.54 -5.68
CA THR A 14 14.93 10.50 -6.84
C THR A 14 13.61 9.80 -6.54
N LYS A 15 12.56 10.15 -7.30
CA LYS A 15 11.27 9.44 -7.24
C LYS A 15 11.40 7.96 -7.58
N LYS A 16 12.31 7.63 -8.50
CA LYS A 16 12.54 6.24 -8.93
C LYS A 16 13.08 5.39 -7.79
N GLU A 17 14.11 5.88 -7.08
CA GLU A 17 14.66 5.21 -5.90
C GLU A 17 13.61 5.05 -4.81
N LYS A 18 12.85 6.13 -4.53
CA LYS A 18 11.76 6.09 -3.55
C LYS A 18 10.76 4.98 -3.86
N PHE A 19 10.25 4.92 -5.08
CA PHE A 19 9.23 3.91 -5.44
C PHE A 19 9.80 2.50 -5.50
N HIS A 20 11.08 2.33 -5.86
CA HIS A 20 11.72 1.03 -5.79
C HIS A 20 11.85 0.57 -4.35
N ALA A 21 12.31 1.43 -3.44
CA ALA A 21 12.42 1.12 -2.01
C ALA A 21 11.05 0.76 -1.40
N VAL A 22 9.98 1.49 -1.72
CA VAL A 22 8.62 1.15 -1.29
C VAL A 22 8.21 -0.25 -1.76
N VAL A 23 8.52 -0.61 -3.00
CA VAL A 23 8.16 -1.93 -3.54
C VAL A 23 8.96 -3.05 -2.89
N GLU A 24 10.25 -2.85 -2.61
CA GLU A 24 11.05 -3.82 -1.87
C GLU A 24 10.55 -3.99 -0.42
N GLU A 25 10.18 -2.91 0.27
CA GLU A 25 9.64 -2.98 1.63
C GLU A 25 8.30 -3.75 1.67
N VAL A 26 7.41 -3.51 0.70
CA VAL A 26 6.16 -4.27 0.55
C VAL A 26 6.45 -5.75 0.29
N LYS A 27 7.46 -6.06 -0.54
CA LYS A 27 7.86 -7.43 -0.88
C LYS A 27 8.41 -8.17 0.33
N GLU A 28 9.27 -7.53 1.13
CA GLU A 28 9.83 -8.10 2.35
C GLU A 28 8.74 -8.39 3.39
N ALA A 29 7.83 -7.44 3.61
CA ALA A 29 6.69 -7.61 4.51
C ALA A 29 5.73 -8.72 4.04
N HIS A 30 5.40 -8.73 2.74
CA HIS A 30 4.55 -9.76 2.15
C HIS A 30 5.16 -11.15 2.25
N ALA A 31 6.49 -11.28 2.07
CA ALA A 31 7.20 -12.57 2.18
C ALA A 31 7.08 -13.20 3.58
N VAL A 32 6.86 -12.40 4.63
CA VAL A 32 6.61 -12.87 6.00
C VAL A 32 5.13 -12.86 6.39
N ASN A 33 4.22 -12.74 5.42
CA ASN A 33 2.77 -12.65 5.59
C ASN A 33 2.28 -11.45 6.40
N GLN A 34 3.06 -10.38 6.49
CA GLN A 34 2.64 -9.16 7.15
C GLN A 34 1.67 -8.38 6.24
N PRO A 35 0.48 -7.97 6.74
CA PRO A 35 -0.41 -7.09 5.98
C PRO A 35 0.21 -5.70 5.79
N VAL A 36 0.03 -5.13 4.60
CA VAL A 36 0.60 -3.83 4.22
C VAL A 36 -0.46 -2.90 3.64
N LEU A 37 -0.51 -1.67 4.15
CA LEU A 37 -1.28 -0.57 3.57
C LEU A 37 -0.33 0.51 3.05
N VAL A 38 -0.36 0.75 1.74
CA VAL A 38 0.45 1.78 1.08
C VAL A 38 -0.41 3.01 0.80
N GLY A 39 -0.10 4.13 1.44
CA GLY A 39 -0.76 5.40 1.19
C GLY A 39 -0.12 6.19 0.03
N THR A 40 -0.93 6.69 -0.89
CA THR A 40 -0.48 7.62 -1.95
C THR A 40 -1.32 8.89 -1.95
N ILE A 41 -0.87 9.94 -2.63
CA ILE A 41 -1.62 11.21 -2.74
C ILE A 41 -2.46 11.26 -4.03
N THR A 42 -1.99 10.62 -5.10
CA THR A 42 -2.62 10.69 -6.43
C THR A 42 -2.86 9.32 -7.01
N ILE A 43 -3.91 9.19 -7.84
CA ILE A 43 -4.28 7.95 -8.50
C ILE A 43 -3.14 7.45 -9.41
N GLU A 44 -2.45 8.36 -10.10
CA GLU A 44 -1.33 8.02 -10.97
C GLU A 44 -0.18 7.35 -10.20
N THR A 45 0.04 7.79 -8.95
CA THR A 45 1.04 7.18 -8.08
C THR A 45 0.61 5.78 -7.64
N SER A 46 -0.68 5.59 -7.32
CA SER A 46 -1.24 4.27 -7.01
C SER A 46 -1.11 3.29 -8.17
N GLU A 47 -1.44 3.72 -9.40
CA GLU A 47 -1.30 2.90 -10.60
C GLU A 47 0.16 2.57 -10.91
N LEU A 48 1.07 3.51 -10.69
CA LEU A 48 2.51 3.28 -10.83
C LEU A 48 2.99 2.17 -9.87
N ILE A 49 2.68 2.29 -8.58
CA ILE A 49 3.06 1.30 -7.56
C ILE A 49 2.39 -0.04 -7.85
N SER A 50 1.10 -0.04 -8.20
CA SER A 50 0.37 -1.25 -8.60
C SER A 50 1.08 -1.99 -9.73
N LYS A 51 1.49 -1.26 -10.79
CA LYS A 51 2.24 -1.86 -11.91
C LYS A 51 3.59 -2.44 -11.48
N MET A 52 4.28 -1.80 -10.54
CA MET A 52 5.55 -2.32 -10.02
C MET A 52 5.33 -3.59 -9.19
N LEU A 53 4.33 -3.61 -8.29
CA LEU A 53 3.98 -4.81 -7.51
C LEU A 53 3.53 -5.97 -8.41
N ARG A 54 2.76 -5.71 -9.48
CA ARG A 54 2.39 -6.74 -10.46
C ARG A 54 3.61 -7.38 -11.13
N ARG A 55 4.68 -6.61 -11.38
CA ARG A 55 5.92 -7.14 -11.97
C ARG A 55 6.67 -8.05 -11.00
N GLU A 56 6.60 -7.75 -9.70
CA GLU A 56 7.15 -8.59 -8.64
C GLU A 56 6.25 -9.79 -8.29
N GLY A 57 5.07 -9.91 -8.92
CA GLY A 57 4.12 -11.00 -8.68
C GLY A 57 3.35 -10.89 -7.36
N ILE A 58 3.30 -9.71 -6.74
CA ILE A 58 2.63 -9.49 -5.45
C ILE A 58 1.15 -9.17 -5.68
N PRO A 59 0.20 -10.01 -5.22
CA PRO A 59 -1.22 -9.71 -5.26
C PRO A 59 -1.55 -8.50 -4.38
N HIS A 60 -2.34 -7.56 -4.90
CA HIS A 60 -2.72 -6.35 -4.16
C HIS A 60 -4.03 -5.77 -4.68
N GLN A 61 -4.67 -4.97 -3.84
CA GLN A 61 -5.87 -4.20 -4.16
C GLN A 61 -5.57 -2.70 -4.22
N VAL A 62 -6.35 -1.96 -4.99
CA VAL A 62 -6.21 -0.50 -5.15
C VAL A 62 -7.53 0.19 -4.83
N LEU A 63 -7.49 1.14 -3.89
CA LEU A 63 -8.61 2.00 -3.50
C LEU A 63 -8.38 3.42 -4.05
N ASN A 64 -9.36 3.93 -4.79
CA ASN A 64 -9.26 5.19 -5.52
C ASN A 64 -10.38 6.19 -5.20
N ALA A 65 -11.16 5.93 -4.14
CA ALA A 65 -12.30 6.72 -3.68
C ALA A 65 -13.43 6.86 -4.70
N LYS A 66 -13.61 5.86 -5.59
CA LYS A 66 -14.69 5.88 -6.60
C LYS A 66 -15.93 5.09 -6.17
N PHE A 67 -15.75 4.01 -5.40
CA PHE A 67 -16.84 3.07 -5.08
C PHE A 67 -16.82 2.70 -3.59
N HIS A 68 -17.44 3.52 -2.76
CA HIS A 68 -17.31 3.41 -1.30
C HIS A 68 -17.74 2.06 -0.71
N GLU A 69 -18.83 1.44 -1.20
CA GLU A 69 -19.30 0.15 -0.68
C GLU A 69 -18.32 -1.00 -0.96
N LEU A 70 -17.81 -1.07 -2.20
CA LEU A 70 -16.82 -2.07 -2.59
C LEU A 70 -15.47 -1.83 -1.89
N GLU A 71 -15.07 -0.56 -1.73
CA GLU A 71 -13.84 -0.21 -1.02
C GLU A 71 -13.92 -0.60 0.47
N ALA A 72 -15.09 -0.46 1.10
CA ALA A 72 -15.29 -0.89 2.48
C ALA A 72 -15.08 -2.40 2.66
N GLU A 73 -15.57 -3.21 1.72
CA GLU A 73 -15.32 -4.66 1.70
C GLU A 73 -13.83 -4.97 1.59
N ILE A 74 -13.12 -4.32 0.66
CA ILE A 74 -11.67 -4.50 0.51
C ILE A 74 -10.91 -4.09 1.79
N VAL A 75 -11.30 -2.99 2.42
CA VAL A 75 -10.69 -2.51 3.67
C VAL A 75 -10.91 -3.50 4.80
N ALA A 76 -12.07 -4.15 4.89
CA ALA A 76 -12.37 -5.14 5.92
C ALA A 76 -11.39 -6.32 5.90
N HIS A 77 -10.86 -6.67 4.71
CA HIS A 77 -9.89 -7.76 4.52
C HIS A 77 -8.43 -7.28 4.48
N ALA A 78 -8.15 -5.97 4.52
CA ALA A 78 -6.80 -5.42 4.38
C ALA A 78 -5.83 -5.77 5.53
N GLY A 79 -6.36 -6.20 6.68
CA GLY A 79 -5.57 -6.65 7.84
C GLY A 79 -5.25 -8.15 7.85
N GLU A 80 -5.72 -8.91 6.87
CA GLU A 80 -5.48 -10.36 6.79
C GLU A 80 -4.03 -10.68 6.39
N ALA A 81 -3.56 -11.86 6.78
CA ALA A 81 -2.19 -12.29 6.53
C ALA A 81 -1.82 -12.21 5.03
N GLY A 82 -0.73 -11.50 4.74
CA GLY A 82 -0.24 -11.29 3.37
C GLY A 82 -1.05 -10.32 2.51
N ALA A 83 -2.10 -9.68 3.04
CA ALA A 83 -2.88 -8.70 2.29
C ALA A 83 -2.03 -7.44 1.97
N VAL A 84 -2.13 -6.96 0.73
CA VAL A 84 -1.49 -5.70 0.29
C VAL A 84 -2.55 -4.79 -0.30
N THR A 85 -2.70 -3.60 0.25
CA THR A 85 -3.70 -2.62 -0.17
C THR A 85 -3.04 -1.28 -0.45
N ILE A 86 -3.29 -0.70 -1.62
CA ILE A 86 -2.86 0.65 -1.98
C ILE A 86 -4.06 1.58 -1.86
N ALA A 87 -3.96 2.63 -1.04
CA ALA A 87 -5.02 3.60 -0.84
C ALA A 87 -4.60 5.00 -1.27
N THR A 88 -5.41 5.64 -2.11
CA THR A 88 -5.19 7.03 -2.55
C THR A 88 -5.87 7.99 -1.57
N ASN A 89 -5.13 8.98 -1.04
CA ASN A 89 -5.57 9.90 0.01
C ASN A 89 -6.19 9.17 1.21
N MET A 90 -7.49 9.39 1.45
CA MET A 90 -8.28 8.76 2.50
C MET A 90 -9.32 7.79 1.90
N ALA A 91 -9.02 7.17 0.74
CA ALA A 91 -9.86 6.09 0.22
C ALA A 91 -9.96 4.97 1.28
N GLY A 92 -11.16 4.44 1.48
CA GLY A 92 -11.43 3.50 2.58
C GLY A 92 -11.54 4.13 3.97
N ARG A 93 -11.75 5.45 4.07
CA ARG A 93 -12.03 6.11 5.37
C ARG A 93 -13.47 5.84 5.82
N GLY A 94 -13.60 5.16 6.95
CA GLY A 94 -14.86 4.83 7.62
C GLY A 94 -14.96 3.35 7.86
#